data_AF-A0A4Q0LKM7-F1
#
_entry.id   AF-A0A4Q0LKM7-F1
#
_cell.length_a   1.000
_cell.length_b   1.000
_cell.length_c   1.000
_cell.angle_alpha   90.00
_cell.angle_beta   90.00
_cell.angle_gamma   90.00
#
_symmetry.space_group_name_H-M   'P 1'
#
loop_
_entity.id
_entity.type
_entity.pdbx_description
1 polymer ?
#
loop_
_entity_poly.entity_id
_entity_poly.type
_entity_poly.pdbx_seq_one_letter_code
_entity_poly.pdbx_strand_id
1 'polypeptide(L)' 'FLSDGVVGMKTALARTYPKAHFQRCLVHVMRNICAKVRVDDREKIMNEFKQVHQQTNKEEATAVLHDFYTKWG' A
#
# COMPACT_ATOMS: atom_id res chain seq x y z
N PHE A 1 -3.04 -3.90 13.35
CA PHE A 1 -4.38 -3.88 12.74
C PHE A 1 -4.26 -3.47 11.28
N LEU A 2 -4.80 -4.28 10.37
CA LEU A 2 -4.83 -4.01 8.94
C LEU A 2 -6.24 -3.55 8.53
N SER A 3 -6.35 -2.44 7.82
CA SER A 3 -7.63 -1.99 7.24
C SER A 3 -7.41 -1.26 5.91
N ASP A 4 -8.45 -1.21 5.11
CA ASP A 4 -8.59 -0.38 3.90
C ASP A 4 -8.38 1.12 4.17
N GLY A 5 -8.52 1.58 5.40
CA GLY A 5 -8.35 2.96 5.82
C GLY A 5 -9.64 3.77 5.79
N VAL A 6 -10.78 3.12 6.03
CA VAL A 6 -12.06 3.80 6.28
C VAL A 6 -11.91 4.91 7.32
N VAL A 7 -12.58 6.05 7.07
CA VAL A 7 -12.50 7.24 7.91
C VAL A 7 -12.90 6.91 9.34
N GLY A 8 -12.14 7.43 10.31
CA GLY A 8 -12.38 7.20 11.74
C GLY A 8 -11.80 5.90 12.30
N MET A 9 -11.44 4.91 11.47
CA MET A 9 -10.89 3.63 11.95
C MET A 9 -9.59 3.79 12.75
N LYS A 10 -8.66 4.60 12.24
CA LYS A 10 -7.38 4.87 12.94
C LYS A 10 -7.61 5.52 14.31
N THR A 11 -8.56 6.45 14.39
CA THR A 11 -8.94 7.14 15.64
C THR A 11 -9.59 6.17 16.63
N ALA A 12 -10.52 5.34 16.16
CA ALA A 12 -11.17 4.33 16.99
C ALA A 12 -10.16 3.31 17.55
N LEU A 13 -9.21 2.86 16.73
CA LEU A 13 -8.15 1.94 17.15
C LEU A 13 -7.21 2.57 18.16
N ALA A 14 -6.79 3.82 17.95
CA ALA A 14 -5.93 4.51 18.92
C ALA A 14 -6.61 4.66 20.29
N ARG A 15 -7.94 4.85 20.31
CA ARG A 15 -8.72 4.95 21.55
C ARG A 15 -8.92 3.60 22.25
N THR A 16 -9.30 2.57 21.50
CA THR A 16 -9.68 1.27 22.08
C THR A 16 -8.47 0.35 22.29
N TYR A 17 -7.46 0.43 21.42
CA TYR A 17 -6.26 -0.40 21.41
C TYR A 17 -4.99 0.44 21.20
N PRO A 18 -4.60 1.28 22.18
CA PRO A 18 -3.51 2.26 22.02
C PRO A 18 -2.13 1.64 21.72
N LYS A 19 -1.92 0.37 22.07
CA LYS A 19 -0.68 -0.38 21.78
C LYS A 19 -0.67 -1.01 20.38
N ALA A 20 -1.79 -1.01 19.66
CA ALA A 20 -1.88 -1.66 18.36
C ALA A 20 -1.30 -0.76 17.26
N HIS A 21 -0.35 -1.28 16.49
CA HIS A 21 0.11 -0.62 15.27
C HIS A 21 -0.97 -0.68 14.19
N PHE A 22 -1.24 0.45 13.54
CA PHE A 22 -2.12 0.54 12.39
C PHE A 22 -1.33 0.49 11.08
N GLN A 23 -1.77 -0.33 10.13
CA GLN A 23 -1.20 -0.41 8.79
C GLN A 23 -2.35 -0.43 7.76
N ARG A 24 -2.20 0.32 6.67
CA ARG A 24 -3.12 0.22 5.53
C ARG A 24 -2.85 -1.10 4.79
N CYS A 25 -3.92 -1.84 4.52
CA CYS A 25 -3.84 -3.14 3.86
C CYS A 25 -3.35 -2.99 2.41
N LEU A 26 -2.20 -3.57 2.08
CA LEU A 26 -1.61 -3.50 0.73
C LEU A 26 -2.50 -4.13 -0.33
N VAL A 27 -3.28 -5.17 -0.01
CA VAL A 27 -4.25 -5.76 -0.94
C VAL A 27 -5.33 -4.75 -1.35
N HIS A 28 -5.78 -3.90 -0.41
CA HIS A 28 -6.73 -2.82 -0.71
C HIS A 28 -6.07 -1.72 -1.54
N VAL A 29 -4.79 -1.40 -1.28
CA VAL A 29 -4.04 -0.45 -2.11
C VAL A 29 -3.90 -0.97 -3.55
N MET A 30 -3.51 -2.24 -3.72
CA MET A 30 -3.42 -2.88 -5.04
C MET A 30 -4.76 -2.85 -5.79
N ARG A 31 -5.87 -3.17 -5.10
CA ARG A 31 -7.22 -3.09 -5.70
C ARG A 31 -7.55 -1.68 -6.16
N ASN A 32 -7.21 -0.66 -5.36
CA ASN A 32 -7.43 0.74 -5.72
C ASN A 32 -6.61 1.16 -6.94
N ILE A 33 -5.34 0.73 -7.03
CA ILE A 33 -4.51 0.98 -8.21
C ILE A 33 -5.12 0.30 -9.45
N CYS A 34 -5.45 -0.99 -9.37
CA CYS A 34 -6.07 -1.74 -10.48
C CYS A 34 -7.38 -1.13 -10.99
N ALA A 35 -8.16 -0.50 -10.10
CA ALA A 35 -9.40 0.19 -10.47
C ALA A 35 -9.16 1.48 -11.29
N LYS A 36 -7.94 2.02 -11.27
CA LYS A 36 -7.55 3.27 -11.95
C LYS A 36 -6.64 3.06 -13.16
N VAL A 37 -6.22 1.82 -13.41
CA VAL A 37 -5.29 1.46 -14.48
C VAL A 37 -6.00 0.68 -15.58
N ARG A 38 -5.58 0.88 -16.83
CA ARG A 38 -6.06 0.13 -18.00
C ARG A 38 -5.85 -1.36 -17.78
N VAL A 39 -6.77 -2.19 -18.29
CA VAL A 39 -6.74 -3.64 -18.06
C VAL A 39 -5.40 -4.25 -18.49
N ASP A 40 -4.89 -3.83 -19.65
CA ASP A 40 -3.64 -4.31 -20.24
C ASP A 40 -2.40 -3.99 -19.39
N ASP A 41 -2.44 -2.90 -18.61
CA ASP A 41 -1.32 -2.46 -17.78
C ASP A 41 -1.35 -3.06 -16.36
N ARG A 42 -2.48 -3.68 -15.95
CA ARG A 42 -2.70 -4.14 -14.56
C ARG A 42 -1.65 -5.13 -14.09
N GLU A 43 -1.31 -6.12 -14.92
CA GLU A 43 -0.32 -7.13 -14.53
C GLU A 43 1.04 -6.50 -14.25
N LYS A 44 1.50 -5.65 -15.18
CA LYS A 44 2.79 -4.97 -15.10
C LYS A 44 2.88 -4.08 -13.87
N ILE A 45 1.92 -3.18 -13.68
CA ILE A 45 1.94 -2.25 -12.54
C ILE A 45 1.84 -2.99 -11.20
N MET A 46 1.09 -4.10 -11.13
CA MET A 46 0.96 -4.88 -9.90
C MET A 46 2.24 -5.64 -9.55
N ASN A 47 2.94 -6.20 -10.54
CA ASN A 47 4.20 -6.89 -10.29
C ASN A 47 5.29 -5.93 -9.83
N GLU A 48 5.28 -4.69 -10.34
CA GLU A 48 6.18 -3.62 -9.90
C GLU A 48 5.80 -3.11 -8.50
N PHE A 49 4.53 -2.87 -8.20
CA PHE A 49 4.10 -2.43 -6.87
C PHE A 49 4.41 -3.46 -5.77
N LYS A 50 4.29 -4.77 -6.07
CA LYS A 50 4.64 -5.84 -5.11
C LYS A 50 6.10 -5.77 -4.66
N GLN A 51 7.00 -5.22 -5.48
CA GLN A 51 8.41 -5.09 -5.11
C GLN A 51 8.58 -4.28 -3.83
N VAL A 52 7.71 -3.30 -3.56
CA VAL A 52 7.77 -2.46 -2.35
C VAL A 52 7.78 -3.28 -1.07
N HIS A 53 6.94 -4.33 -0.98
CA HIS A 53 6.83 -5.16 0.22
C HIS A 53 7.69 -6.44 0.17
N GLN A 54 8.51 -6.59 -0.87
CA GLN A 54 9.47 -7.70 -1.01
C GLN A 54 10.89 -7.29 -0.60
N GLN A 55 11.14 -6.00 -0.35
CA GLN A 55 12.44 -5.51 0.07
C GLN A 55 12.77 -5.91 1.51
N THR A 56 14.07 -5.98 1.81
CA THR A 56 14.57 -6.50 3.08
C THR A 56 14.49 -5.49 4.22
N ASN A 57 14.49 -4.20 3.88
CA ASN A 57 14.47 -3.09 4.82
C ASN A 57 13.62 -1.93 4.29
N LYS A 58 13.38 -0.96 5.18
CA LYS A 58 12.50 0.17 4.90
C LYS A 58 13.11 1.12 3.87
N GLU A 59 14.42 1.28 3.88
CA GLU A 59 15.17 2.17 3.01
C GLU A 59 15.04 1.71 1.55
N GLU A 60 15.29 0.43 1.29
CA GLU A 60 15.07 -0.23 -0.01
C GLU A 60 13.60 -0.16 -0.44
N ALA A 61 12.66 -0.49 0.45
CA ALA A 61 11.23 -0.42 0.16
C ALA A 61 10.80 1.01 -0.26
N THR A 62 11.40 2.03 0.36
CA THR A 62 11.14 3.43 0.07
C THR A 62 11.71 3.83 -1.28
N ALA A 63 12.93 3.39 -1.61
CA ALA A 63 13.53 3.62 -2.93
C ALA A 63 12.66 3.01 -4.05
N VAL A 64 12.28 1.75 -3.91
CA VAL A 64 11.38 1.06 -4.87
C VAL A 64 10.03 1.76 -5.00
N LEU A 65 9.48 2.28 -3.90
CA LEU A 65 8.24 3.04 -3.93
C LEU A 65 8.39 4.37 -4.71
N HIS A 66 9.52 5.06 -4.57
CA HIS A 66 9.82 6.27 -5.35
C HIS A 66 10.03 5.98 -6.83
N ASP A 67 10.69 4.87 -7.18
CA ASP A 67 10.83 4.42 -8.56
C ASP A 67 9.45 4.11 -9.17
N PHE A 68 8.58 3.45 -8.40
CA PHE A 68 7.19 3.20 -8.80
C PHE A 68 6.44 4.51 -9.11
N TYR A 69 6.55 5.53 -8.24
CA TYR A 69 5.94 6.83 -8.49
C TYR A 69 6.52 7.55 -9.70
N THR A 70 7.84 7.49 -9.91
CA THR A 70 8.49 8.12 -11.07
C THR A 70 7.97 7.54 -12.38
N LYS A 71 7.59 6.26 -12.38
CA LYS A 71 7.11 5.56 -13.56
C LYS A 71 5.60 5.66 -13.80
N TRP A 72 4.80 5.70 -12.74
CA TRP A 72 3.33 5.56 -12.80
C TRP A 72 2.54 6.70 -12.16
N GLY A 73 3.23 7.63 -11.47
CA GLY A 73 2.63 8.74 -10.71
C GLY A 73 2.25 9.95 -11.54
#